data_AF-A0A0D9X6W7-F1
#
_entry.id   AF-A0A0D9X6W7-F1
#
_cell.length_a   1.000
_cell.length_b   1.000
_cell.length_c   1.000
_cell.angle_alpha   90.00
_cell.angle_beta   90.00
_cell.angle_gamma   90.00
#
_symmetry.space_group_name_H-M   'P 1'
#
loop_
_entity.id
_entity.type
_entity.pdbx_description
1 polymer ?
#
loop_
_entity_poly.entity_id
_entity_poly.type
_entity_poly.pdbx_seq_one_letter_code
_entity_poly.pdbx_strand_id
1 'polypeptide(L)'
;MVVLVVATTSDPASATPAAAFLAMPGWSPGPTIPEGVESFANGEVRLVRHGRGIVEEDDLDLRWEAATGERVDEVVLLSRHTAVSNRPALTVHPIGVPHLREGLDVPPQGGRPGWAALPNPRIGPWLRLLRRIAADRGLVPEFEITLEGTHHGPVTNTPTLNGQKVLLGIGGGHYAPRHMDIVTKDGVWVGHLLSGYSLPMEEPKQMNGKNGADVGGMWKHSMKVSYEATKAAFPGGEIIAHIDQKSFKGWQKNAITSYLQELNIRVGKPNDFL
;
A
#
# COMPACT_ATOMS: atom_id res chain seq x y z
N MET A 1 15.14 -17.73 -1.40
CA MET A 1 14.19 -16.63 -1.19
C MET A 1 13.31 -16.56 -2.41
N VAL A 2 12.01 -16.32 -2.26
CA VAL A 2 11.04 -16.37 -3.37
C VAL A 2 10.10 -15.18 -3.36
N VAL A 3 9.55 -14.86 -4.55
CA VAL A 3 8.47 -13.89 -4.73
C VAL A 3 7.16 -14.65 -4.86
N LEU A 4 6.18 -14.36 -4.00
CA LEU A 4 4.83 -14.91 -4.10
C LEU A 4 3.93 -13.95 -4.88
N VAL A 5 3.51 -14.35 -6.07
CA VAL A 5 2.37 -13.73 -6.76
C VAL A 5 1.12 -14.48 -6.33
N VAL A 6 0.13 -13.77 -5.81
CA VAL A 6 -1.09 -14.34 -5.24
C VAL A 6 -2.28 -13.95 -6.10
N ALA A 7 -3.09 -14.93 -6.46
CA ALA A 7 -4.30 -14.74 -7.23
C ALA A 7 -5.46 -15.54 -6.64
N THR A 8 -6.67 -15.01 -6.81
CA THR A 8 -7.91 -15.74 -6.52
C THR A 8 -8.58 -16.19 -7.81
N THR A 9 -9.16 -17.38 -7.78
CA THR A 9 -10.00 -17.90 -8.87
C THR A 9 -11.42 -17.31 -8.84
N SER A 10 -11.81 -16.63 -7.76
CA SER A 10 -13.15 -16.05 -7.60
C SER A 10 -13.32 -14.67 -8.24
N ASP A 11 -12.24 -14.02 -8.68
CA ASP A 11 -12.27 -12.69 -9.28
C ASP A 11 -11.58 -12.66 -10.66
N PRO A 12 -12.29 -12.31 -11.76
CA PRO A 12 -11.70 -12.24 -13.09
C PRO A 12 -10.50 -11.29 -13.22
N ALA A 13 -10.45 -10.20 -12.44
CA ALA A 13 -9.33 -9.25 -12.45
C ALA A 13 -8.07 -9.85 -11.79
N SER A 14 -8.22 -10.93 -11.03
CA SER A 14 -7.13 -11.72 -10.46
C SER A 14 -6.79 -12.94 -11.32
N ALA A 15 -7.83 -13.72 -11.69
CA ALA A 15 -7.69 -14.97 -12.43
C ALA A 15 -7.16 -14.75 -13.86
N THR A 16 -7.57 -13.67 -14.54
CA THR A 16 -7.16 -13.43 -15.94
C THR A 16 -5.67 -13.08 -16.04
N PRO A 17 -5.11 -12.14 -15.25
CA PRO A 17 -3.67 -11.91 -15.23
C PRO A 17 -2.89 -13.15 -14.77
N ALA A 18 -3.39 -13.91 -13.80
CA ALA A 18 -2.75 -15.14 -13.35
C ALA A 18 -2.66 -16.20 -14.46
N ALA A 19 -3.72 -16.38 -15.24
CA ALA A 19 -3.74 -17.28 -16.40
C ALA A 19 -2.77 -16.80 -17.50
N ALA A 20 -2.75 -15.51 -17.80
CA ALA A 20 -1.79 -14.93 -18.76
C ALA A 20 -0.34 -15.11 -18.28
N PHE A 21 -0.11 -14.99 -16.96
CA PHE A 21 1.20 -15.21 -16.36
C PHE A 21 1.63 -16.69 -16.49
N LEU A 22 0.74 -17.65 -16.19
CA LEU A 22 0.99 -19.08 -16.36
C LEU A 22 1.17 -19.54 -17.81
N ALA A 23 0.61 -18.81 -18.77
CA ALA A 23 0.79 -19.11 -20.20
C ALA A 23 2.20 -18.79 -20.70
N MET A 24 3.00 -18.04 -19.93
CA MET A 24 4.41 -17.80 -20.25
C MET A 24 5.24 -19.09 -20.12
N PRO A 25 6.36 -19.25 -20.84
CA PRO A 25 7.21 -20.42 -20.68
C PRO A 25 7.90 -20.45 -19.31
N GLY A 26 8.24 -21.65 -18.83
CA GLY A 26 9.05 -21.86 -17.62
C GLY A 26 8.27 -22.19 -16.34
N TRP A 27 6.94 -22.24 -16.39
CA TRP A 27 6.14 -22.69 -15.26
C TRP A 27 6.12 -24.20 -15.10
N SER A 28 6.21 -24.63 -13.84
CA SER A 28 6.05 -26.01 -13.40
C SER A 28 5.10 -26.06 -12.20
N PRO A 29 4.38 -27.19 -11.97
CA PRO A 29 3.60 -27.36 -10.76
C PRO A 29 4.47 -27.19 -9.50
N GLY A 30 3.99 -26.41 -8.54
CA GLY A 30 4.63 -26.20 -7.24
C GLY A 30 4.05 -27.11 -6.15
N PRO A 31 4.51 -26.97 -4.89
CA PRO A 31 3.98 -27.72 -3.77
C PRO A 31 2.50 -27.37 -3.49
N THR A 32 1.69 -28.38 -3.18
CA THR A 32 0.34 -28.14 -2.67
C THR A 32 0.41 -27.61 -1.24
N ILE A 33 -0.26 -26.49 -0.98
CA ILE A 33 -0.38 -25.92 0.36
C ILE A 33 -1.76 -26.30 0.94
N PRO A 34 -1.92 -26.40 2.27
CA PRO A 34 -3.21 -26.65 2.90
C PRO A 34 -4.33 -25.71 2.39
N GLU A 35 -5.58 -26.12 2.59
CA GLU A 35 -6.78 -25.33 2.26
C GLU A 35 -7.04 -25.12 0.75
N GLY A 36 -6.55 -26.02 -0.10
CA GLY A 36 -6.88 -26.00 -1.54
C GLY A 36 -6.13 -24.93 -2.32
N VAL A 37 -4.98 -24.49 -1.79
CA VAL A 37 -4.09 -23.53 -2.43
C VAL A 37 -3.23 -24.25 -3.46
N GLU A 38 -3.43 -23.94 -4.74
CA GLU A 38 -2.59 -24.39 -5.84
C GLU A 38 -1.35 -23.52 -5.95
N SER A 39 -0.22 -24.10 -6.35
CA SER A 39 0.99 -23.33 -6.60
C SER A 39 1.72 -23.75 -7.87
N PHE A 40 2.48 -22.81 -8.42
CA PHE A 40 3.29 -22.97 -9.62
C PHE A 40 4.63 -22.27 -9.42
N ALA A 41 5.70 -22.82 -9.98
CA ALA A 41 7.05 -22.31 -9.84
C ALA A 41 7.67 -21.96 -11.20
N ASN A 42 8.34 -20.81 -11.25
CA ASN A 42 9.19 -20.37 -12.36
C ASN A 42 10.38 -19.58 -11.79
N GLY A 43 11.57 -20.21 -11.74
CA GLY A 43 12.76 -19.63 -11.10
C GLY A 43 12.52 -19.31 -9.62
N GLU A 44 12.70 -18.05 -9.22
CA GLU A 44 12.44 -17.55 -7.86
C GLU A 44 11.00 -17.07 -7.66
N VAL A 45 10.16 -17.10 -8.69
CA VAL A 45 8.76 -16.68 -8.61
C VAL A 45 7.87 -17.89 -8.34
N ARG A 46 6.91 -17.71 -7.44
CA ARG A 46 5.82 -18.64 -7.17
C ARG A 46 4.52 -17.95 -7.48
N LEU A 47 3.65 -18.59 -8.25
CA LEU A 47 2.27 -18.17 -8.37
C LEU A 47 1.42 -19.05 -7.48
N VAL A 48 0.64 -18.44 -6.60
CA VAL A 48 -0.27 -19.09 -5.66
C VAL A 48 -1.69 -18.75 -6.07
N ARG A 49 -2.54 -19.77 -6.22
CA ARG A 49 -3.97 -19.60 -6.52
C ARG A 49 -4.84 -20.24 -5.45
N HIS A 50 -5.89 -19.54 -5.05
CA HIS A 50 -6.84 -20.01 -4.05
C HIS A 50 -8.27 -19.61 -4.44
N GLY A 51 -9.28 -20.22 -3.80
CA GLY A 51 -10.70 -19.99 -4.09
C GLY A 51 -11.38 -18.91 -3.25
N ARG A 52 -10.66 -18.29 -2.30
CA ARG A 52 -11.21 -17.32 -1.33
C ARG A 52 -11.02 -15.88 -1.81
N GLY A 53 -11.60 -14.91 -1.11
CA GLY A 53 -11.33 -13.50 -1.38
C GLY A 53 -9.87 -13.15 -1.08
N ILE A 54 -9.19 -12.41 -1.95
CA ILE A 54 -7.75 -12.09 -1.79
C ILE A 54 -7.46 -11.32 -0.49
N VAL A 55 -8.42 -10.51 -0.03
CA VAL A 55 -8.32 -9.74 1.21
C VAL A 55 -8.46 -10.60 2.47
N GLU A 56 -8.89 -11.87 2.33
CA GLU A 56 -9.09 -12.81 3.44
C GLU A 56 -7.88 -13.75 3.65
N GLU A 57 -6.88 -13.70 2.77
CA GLU A 57 -5.69 -14.57 2.83
C GLU A 57 -4.61 -14.01 3.77
N ASP A 58 -4.97 -13.81 5.03
CA ASP A 58 -4.02 -13.39 6.06
C ASP A 58 -2.84 -14.38 6.18
N ASP A 59 -1.65 -13.82 6.41
CA ASP A 59 -0.41 -14.54 6.71
C ASP A 59 -0.04 -15.61 5.66
N LEU A 60 -0.41 -15.40 4.39
CA LEU A 60 -0.11 -16.35 3.31
C LEU A 60 1.39 -16.55 3.11
N ASP A 61 2.19 -15.51 3.32
CA ASP A 61 3.66 -15.59 3.33
C ASP A 61 4.14 -16.56 4.42
N LEU A 62 3.68 -16.41 5.65
CA LEU A 62 4.05 -17.31 6.75
C LEU A 62 3.57 -18.75 6.53
N ARG A 63 2.35 -18.93 6.01
CA ARG A 63 1.82 -20.25 5.65
C ARG A 63 2.66 -20.91 4.55
N TRP A 64 3.13 -20.14 3.57
CA TRP A 64 4.05 -20.61 2.53
C TRP A 64 5.39 -21.06 3.12
N GLU A 65 6.01 -20.21 3.94
CA GLU A 65 7.30 -20.54 4.57
C GLU A 65 7.19 -21.80 5.43
N ALA A 66 6.11 -21.93 6.21
CA ALA A 66 5.87 -23.10 7.06
C ALA A 66 5.66 -24.40 6.26
N ALA A 67 4.97 -24.32 5.12
CA ALA A 67 4.67 -25.49 4.29
C ALA A 67 5.86 -25.94 3.43
N THR A 68 6.71 -25.01 3.00
CA THR A 68 7.72 -25.26 1.96
C THR A 68 9.17 -25.12 2.45
N GLY A 69 9.39 -24.41 3.56
CA GLY A 69 10.71 -23.98 4.00
C GLY A 69 11.31 -22.85 3.14
N GLU A 70 10.62 -22.41 2.09
CA GLU A 70 11.10 -21.32 1.24
C GLU A 70 10.76 -19.97 1.87
N ARG A 71 11.80 -19.20 2.21
CA ARG A 71 11.67 -17.82 2.69
C ARG A 71 11.04 -16.92 1.62
N VAL A 72 10.04 -16.13 2.01
CA VAL A 72 9.34 -15.18 1.13
C VAL A 72 9.98 -13.81 1.28
N ASP A 73 10.27 -13.15 0.16
CA ASP A 73 10.87 -11.81 0.10
C ASP A 73 9.90 -10.73 -0.35
N GLU A 74 8.85 -11.15 -1.03
CA GLU A 74 7.92 -10.26 -1.69
C GLU A 74 6.59 -10.96 -1.90
N VAL A 75 5.51 -10.25 -1.61
CA VAL A 75 4.15 -10.68 -1.93
C VAL A 75 3.53 -9.67 -2.90
N VAL A 76 2.99 -10.18 -4.01
CA VAL A 76 2.33 -9.41 -5.07
C VAL A 76 0.91 -9.91 -5.21
N LEU A 77 -0.07 -9.07 -4.86
CA LEU A 77 -1.48 -9.44 -4.89
C LEU A 77 -2.11 -8.97 -6.21
N LEU A 78 -2.64 -9.91 -6.99
CA LEU A 78 -3.43 -9.60 -8.18
C LEU A 78 -4.88 -9.42 -7.75
N SER A 79 -5.35 -8.18 -7.67
CA SER A 79 -6.68 -7.89 -7.13
C SER A 79 -7.50 -6.99 -8.06
N ARG A 80 -8.83 -7.09 -7.94
CA ARG A 80 -9.74 -6.13 -8.51
C ARG A 80 -9.72 -4.84 -7.69
N HIS A 81 -9.74 -3.73 -8.40
CA HIS A 81 -10.08 -2.43 -7.85
C HIS A 81 -11.57 -2.13 -8.08
N THR A 82 -12.26 -1.57 -7.07
CA THR A 82 -13.65 -1.09 -7.20
C THR A 82 -13.76 0.34 -6.70
N ALA A 83 -14.16 1.25 -7.59
CA ALA A 83 -14.37 2.65 -7.24
C ALA A 83 -15.73 3.18 -7.70
N VAL A 84 -16.33 4.01 -6.85
CA VAL A 84 -17.60 4.71 -7.14
C VAL A 84 -17.51 5.59 -8.40
N SER A 85 -16.31 6.05 -8.77
CA SER A 85 -16.10 6.89 -9.95
C SER A 85 -16.39 6.16 -11.27
N ASN A 86 -16.47 4.82 -11.28
CA ASN A 86 -16.60 3.97 -12.48
C ASN A 86 -15.55 4.26 -13.57
N ARG A 87 -14.48 4.98 -13.24
CA ARG A 87 -13.38 5.26 -14.16
C ARG A 87 -12.47 4.03 -14.23
N PRO A 88 -12.22 3.48 -15.43
CA PRO A 88 -11.27 2.39 -15.57
C PRO A 88 -9.89 2.82 -15.07
N ALA A 89 -9.27 1.98 -14.25
CA ALA A 89 -7.96 2.28 -13.67
C ALA A 89 -7.11 1.02 -13.56
N LEU A 90 -5.81 1.18 -13.71
CA LEU A 90 -4.80 0.20 -13.32
C LEU A 90 -3.97 0.81 -12.20
N THR A 91 -4.02 0.19 -11.03
CA THR A 91 -3.52 0.78 -9.79
C THR A 91 -2.44 -0.07 -9.14
N VAL A 92 -1.61 0.56 -8.33
CA VAL A 92 -0.61 -0.09 -7.48
C VAL A 92 -0.66 0.61 -6.12
N HIS A 93 -0.72 -0.13 -5.02
CA HIS A 93 -0.74 0.49 -3.70
C HIS A 93 -0.27 -0.46 -2.60
N PRO A 94 0.23 0.06 -1.47
CA PRO A 94 0.46 -0.74 -0.28
C PRO A 94 -0.87 -1.10 0.40
N ILE A 95 -0.91 -2.24 1.09
CA ILE A 95 -2.08 -2.71 1.85
C ILE A 95 -1.97 -2.35 3.33
N GLY A 96 -3.10 -2.30 4.03
CA GLY A 96 -3.17 -2.01 5.45
C GLY A 96 -4.47 -1.32 5.87
N VAL A 97 -4.89 -1.49 7.12
CA VAL A 97 -6.02 -0.77 7.72
C VAL A 97 -5.47 0.12 8.85
N PRO A 98 -4.75 1.21 8.52
CA PRO A 98 -4.02 1.99 9.53
C PRO A 98 -4.95 2.73 10.50
N HIS A 99 -6.20 2.95 10.12
CA HIS A 99 -7.17 3.67 10.92
C HIS A 99 -7.84 2.78 11.96
N LEU A 100 -8.09 3.35 13.12
CA LEU A 100 -8.96 2.77 14.15
C LEU A 100 -10.32 3.50 14.09
N ARG A 101 -11.40 2.73 14.07
CA ARG A 101 -12.78 3.24 14.21
C ARG A 101 -13.47 2.49 15.33
N GLU A 102 -14.14 3.23 16.20
CA GLU A 102 -14.90 2.65 17.31
C GLU A 102 -15.99 1.72 16.76
N GLY A 103 -16.06 0.49 17.29
CA GLY A 103 -16.99 -0.54 16.83
C GLY A 103 -16.60 -1.27 15.53
N LEU A 104 -15.38 -1.06 15.00
CA LEU A 104 -14.89 -1.74 13.81
C LEU A 104 -13.72 -2.68 14.14
N ASP A 105 -13.99 -3.73 14.92
CA ASP A 105 -12.98 -4.73 15.29
C ASP A 105 -12.59 -5.64 14.12
N VAL A 106 -13.50 -5.84 13.15
CA VAL A 106 -13.29 -6.61 11.92
C VAL A 106 -13.51 -5.69 10.71
N PRO A 107 -12.46 -5.36 9.95
CA PRO A 107 -12.60 -4.56 8.73
C PRO A 107 -13.40 -5.32 7.67
N PRO A 108 -14.33 -4.67 6.95
CA PRO A 108 -15.15 -5.32 5.93
C PRO A 108 -14.35 -5.78 4.69
N GLN A 109 -13.14 -5.26 4.52
CA GLN A 109 -12.24 -5.61 3.41
C GLN A 109 -10.96 -6.32 3.92
N GLY A 110 -11.08 -7.11 4.99
CA GLY A 110 -9.99 -7.92 5.53
C GLY A 110 -8.87 -7.12 6.19
N GLY A 111 -7.88 -7.84 6.74
CA GLY A 111 -6.80 -7.27 7.54
C GLY A 111 -7.21 -6.92 8.97
N ARG A 112 -6.33 -6.21 9.69
CA ARG A 112 -6.51 -5.85 11.10
C ARG A 112 -6.57 -4.33 11.30
N PRO A 113 -7.50 -3.78 12.11
CA PRO A 113 -7.53 -2.36 12.44
C PRO A 113 -6.21 -1.91 13.10
N GLY A 114 -5.75 -0.70 12.78
CA GLY A 114 -4.52 -0.15 13.35
C GLY A 114 -3.25 -0.87 12.91
N TRP A 115 -3.27 -1.50 11.73
CA TRP A 115 -2.12 -2.21 11.16
C TRP A 115 -1.86 -1.79 9.71
N ALA A 116 -0.60 -1.82 9.31
CA ALA A 116 -0.18 -1.56 7.95
C ALA A 116 0.92 -2.55 7.54
N ALA A 117 0.82 -3.09 6.33
CA ALA A 117 1.85 -4.01 5.79
C ALA A 117 3.14 -3.26 5.54
N LEU A 118 4.24 -3.98 5.45
CA LEU A 118 5.49 -3.38 5.01
C LEU A 118 5.38 -3.03 3.50
N PRO A 119 5.45 -1.73 3.12
CA PRO A 119 5.27 -1.33 1.74
C PRO A 119 6.38 -1.90 0.86
N ASN A 120 6.00 -2.52 -0.26
CA ASN A 120 6.95 -3.05 -1.23
C ASN A 120 7.66 -1.89 -1.95
N PRO A 121 8.99 -1.82 -1.93
CA PRO A 121 9.71 -0.76 -2.61
C PRO A 121 9.36 -0.70 -4.11
N ARG A 122 9.09 -1.82 -4.76
CA ARG A 122 8.76 -1.84 -6.20
C ARG A 122 7.49 -1.08 -6.58
N ILE A 123 6.66 -0.61 -5.65
CA ILE A 123 5.46 0.21 -5.95
C ILE A 123 5.76 1.39 -6.89
N GLY A 124 6.76 2.22 -6.57
CA GLY A 124 7.14 3.36 -7.42
C GLY A 124 7.62 2.93 -8.81
N PRO A 125 8.65 2.07 -8.90
CA PRO A 125 9.12 1.49 -10.16
C PRO A 125 8.02 0.82 -11.01
N TRP A 126 7.12 0.05 -10.39
CA TRP A 126 6.01 -0.60 -11.08
C TRP A 126 5.00 0.38 -11.64
N LEU A 127 4.64 1.43 -10.88
CA LEU A 127 3.77 2.48 -11.40
C LEU A 127 4.40 3.15 -12.64
N ARG A 128 5.70 3.48 -12.58
CA ARG A 128 6.42 4.07 -13.73
C ARG A 128 6.45 3.12 -14.92
N LEU A 129 6.71 1.83 -14.70
CA LEU A 129 6.68 0.81 -15.75
C LEU A 129 5.28 0.68 -16.37
N LEU A 130 4.25 0.59 -15.53
CA LEU A 130 2.85 0.47 -15.95
C LEU A 130 2.41 1.68 -16.77
N ARG A 131 2.81 2.91 -16.38
CA ARG A 131 2.54 4.13 -17.14
C ARG A 131 3.17 4.10 -18.52
N ARG A 132 4.43 3.64 -18.64
CA ARG A 132 5.09 3.49 -19.94
C ARG A 132 4.35 2.48 -20.82
N ILE A 133 4.09 1.28 -20.30
CA ILE A 133 3.37 0.24 -21.03
C ILE A 133 1.97 0.72 -21.46
N ALA A 134 1.23 1.39 -20.57
CA ALA A 134 -0.10 1.90 -20.88
C ALA A 134 -0.07 2.96 -22.00
N ALA A 135 0.94 3.84 -22.00
CA ALA A 135 1.13 4.81 -23.07
C ALA A 135 1.48 4.11 -24.40
N ASP A 136 2.47 3.21 -24.38
CA ASP A 136 2.95 2.48 -25.56
C ASP A 136 1.86 1.60 -26.20
N ARG A 137 0.91 1.13 -25.39
CA ARG A 137 -0.22 0.30 -25.81
C ARG A 137 -1.50 1.09 -26.09
N GLY A 138 -1.47 2.42 -25.98
CA GLY A 138 -2.64 3.27 -26.26
C GLY A 138 -3.79 3.13 -25.25
N LEU A 139 -3.51 2.69 -24.02
CA LEU A 139 -4.52 2.52 -22.97
C LEU A 139 -4.92 3.85 -22.30
N VAL A 140 -4.13 4.90 -22.48
CA VAL A 140 -4.39 6.26 -21.98
C VAL A 140 -5.05 7.07 -23.11
N PRO A 141 -6.17 7.79 -22.87
CA PRO A 141 -6.71 8.22 -21.57
C PRO A 141 -7.81 7.32 -20.98
N GLU A 142 -8.14 6.20 -21.62
CA GLU A 142 -9.24 5.31 -21.19
C GLU A 142 -9.02 4.77 -19.77
N PHE A 143 -7.80 4.29 -19.49
CA PHE A 143 -7.39 3.83 -18.17
C PHE A 143 -6.58 4.91 -17.43
N GLU A 144 -6.99 5.20 -16.20
CA GLU A 144 -6.17 5.97 -15.26
C GLU A 144 -5.09 5.08 -14.65
N ILE A 145 -3.83 5.53 -14.71
CA ILE A 145 -2.69 4.80 -14.12
C ILE A 145 -2.21 5.57 -12.88
N THR A 146 -2.61 5.11 -11.70
CA THR A 146 -2.46 5.86 -10.45
C THR A 146 -2.18 4.96 -9.24
N LEU A 147 -1.85 5.59 -8.11
CA LEU A 147 -1.79 4.93 -6.81
C LEU A 147 -3.15 4.98 -6.13
N GLU A 148 -3.30 4.18 -5.08
CA GLU A 148 -4.37 4.28 -4.10
C GLU A 148 -3.79 4.54 -2.71
N GLY A 149 -4.60 5.12 -1.82
CA GLY A 149 -4.28 5.21 -0.39
C GLY A 149 -4.12 3.82 0.23
N THR A 150 -3.36 3.70 1.31
CA THR A 150 -3.26 2.46 2.08
C THR A 150 -4.62 2.09 2.66
N HIS A 151 -5.16 0.95 2.22
CA HIS A 151 -6.42 0.41 2.69
C HIS A 151 -6.45 -1.12 2.56
N HIS A 152 -7.40 -1.76 3.26
CA HIS A 152 -7.75 -3.19 3.24
C HIS A 152 -6.62 -4.19 3.62
N GLY A 153 -6.98 -5.48 3.77
CA GLY A 153 -6.05 -6.59 4.00
C GLY A 153 -5.49 -7.19 2.70
N PRO A 154 -4.86 -8.38 2.73
CA PRO A 154 -4.61 -9.24 3.89
C PRO A 154 -3.42 -8.77 4.76
N VAL A 155 -3.19 -9.45 5.88
CA VAL A 155 -1.99 -9.27 6.74
C VAL A 155 -0.76 -9.96 6.13
N THR A 156 0.37 -9.24 6.00
CA THR A 156 1.66 -9.77 5.53
C THR A 156 2.84 -9.19 6.33
N ASN A 157 3.96 -9.91 6.39
CA ASN A 157 5.10 -9.57 7.25
C ASN A 157 6.42 -9.32 6.48
N THR A 158 6.39 -9.33 5.15
CA THR A 158 7.60 -9.38 4.32
C THR A 158 7.98 -8.01 3.70
N PRO A 159 9.16 -7.42 4.03
CA PRO A 159 9.71 -6.19 3.42
C PRO A 159 11.00 -6.40 2.58
N THR A 160 11.34 -5.50 1.63
CA THR A 160 12.73 -5.42 1.07
C THR A 160 13.12 -4.10 0.36
N LEU A 161 13.99 -3.23 0.94
CA LEU A 161 15.20 -2.58 0.34
C LEU A 161 15.73 -1.33 1.12
N ASN A 162 17.05 -1.09 1.06
CA ASN A 162 17.76 0.00 1.78
C ASN A 162 18.02 1.28 0.97
N GLY A 163 18.05 2.43 1.65
CA GLY A 163 18.98 3.53 1.34
C GLY A 163 18.56 4.66 0.38
N GLN A 164 17.27 4.99 0.24
CA GLN A 164 16.81 6.06 -0.68
C GLN A 164 15.70 6.94 -0.07
N LYS A 165 15.24 7.99 -0.77
CA LYS A 165 14.15 8.85 -0.32
C LYS A 165 12.82 8.13 -0.44
N VAL A 166 12.09 8.07 0.68
CA VAL A 166 10.83 7.35 0.79
C VAL A 166 9.71 8.33 1.09
N LEU A 167 8.70 8.35 0.23
CA LEU A 167 7.50 9.14 0.42
C LEU A 167 6.59 8.50 1.47
N LEU A 168 6.28 9.26 2.53
CA LEU A 168 5.09 9.07 3.36
C LEU A 168 4.03 10.11 2.94
N GLY A 169 2.99 9.68 2.23
CA GLY A 169 1.94 10.57 1.74
C GLY A 169 0.85 10.79 2.78
N ILE A 170 0.45 12.04 3.01
CA ILE A 170 -0.56 12.41 4.00
C ILE A 170 -1.61 13.32 3.36
N GLY A 171 -2.86 12.89 3.39
CA GLY A 171 -3.99 13.57 2.78
C GLY A 171 -4.30 13.10 1.36
N GLY A 172 -5.26 13.76 0.74
CA GLY A 172 -5.81 13.39 -0.55
C GLY A 172 -7.08 12.54 -0.42
N GLY A 173 -7.76 12.40 -1.56
CA GLY A 173 -8.79 11.38 -1.75
C GLY A 173 -8.16 10.00 -1.92
N HIS A 174 -8.99 9.01 -2.24
CA HIS A 174 -8.58 7.62 -2.40
C HIS A 174 -7.42 7.42 -3.42
N TYR A 175 -7.42 8.15 -4.54
CA TYR A 175 -6.35 8.07 -5.56
C TYR A 175 -5.11 8.92 -5.29
N ALA A 176 -5.08 9.63 -4.15
CA ALA A 176 -3.92 10.38 -3.67
C ALA A 176 -3.20 11.27 -4.74
N PRO A 177 -3.92 12.03 -5.59
CA PRO A 177 -3.37 12.56 -6.85
C PRO A 177 -2.23 13.57 -6.66
N ARG A 178 -2.19 14.28 -5.53
CA ARG A 178 -1.17 15.30 -5.25
C ARG A 178 0.18 14.72 -4.82
N HIS A 179 0.26 13.41 -4.62
CA HIS A 179 1.52 12.71 -4.40
C HIS A 179 2.14 12.22 -5.70
N MET A 180 1.38 12.18 -6.80
CA MET A 180 1.85 11.64 -8.08
C MET A 180 3.02 12.42 -8.68
N ASP A 181 3.08 13.74 -8.46
CA ASP A 181 4.20 14.60 -8.89
C ASP A 181 5.53 14.19 -8.23
N ILE A 182 5.48 13.51 -7.09
CA ILE A 182 6.64 12.96 -6.39
C ILE A 182 6.93 11.54 -6.88
N VAL A 183 5.89 10.70 -6.94
CA VAL A 183 6.04 9.25 -7.21
C VAL A 183 6.55 8.97 -8.63
N THR A 184 6.22 9.85 -9.57
CA THR A 184 6.66 9.77 -10.97
C THR A 184 8.14 10.09 -11.16
N LYS A 185 8.83 10.64 -10.15
CA LYS A 185 10.27 10.93 -10.20
C LYS A 185 11.08 9.65 -10.05
N ASP A 186 12.21 9.58 -10.74
CA ASP A 186 13.19 8.51 -10.55
C ASP A 186 13.89 8.64 -9.19
N GLY A 187 14.31 7.50 -8.62
CA GLY A 187 14.96 7.46 -7.30
C GLY A 187 14.03 7.66 -6.10
N VAL A 188 12.72 7.85 -6.33
CA VAL A 188 11.73 7.98 -5.26
C VAL A 188 11.03 6.64 -5.01
N TRP A 189 10.97 6.26 -3.73
CA TRP A 189 10.20 5.12 -3.24
C TRP A 189 8.92 5.57 -2.57
N VAL A 190 7.94 4.68 -2.53
CA VAL A 190 6.62 4.94 -1.98
C VAL A 190 6.41 4.05 -0.76
N GLY A 191 6.30 4.68 0.41
CA GLY A 191 5.82 4.03 1.62
C GLY A 191 4.30 4.04 1.67
N HIS A 192 3.74 4.28 2.86
CA HIS A 192 2.30 4.42 3.00
C HIS A 192 1.74 5.76 2.50
N LEU A 193 0.49 5.72 2.03
CA LEU A 193 -0.29 6.87 1.58
C LEU A 193 -1.57 6.96 2.40
N LEU A 194 -1.61 7.87 3.36
CA LEU A 194 -2.74 8.08 4.26
C LEU A 194 -3.74 9.04 3.64
N SER A 195 -4.84 8.54 3.08
CA SER A 195 -5.94 9.39 2.60
C SER A 195 -6.60 10.17 3.75
N GLY A 196 -7.29 11.27 3.44
CA GLY A 196 -7.94 12.10 4.46
C GLY A 196 -8.91 11.33 5.37
N TYR A 197 -9.64 10.34 4.83
CA TYR A 197 -10.58 9.52 5.60
C TYR A 197 -9.91 8.47 6.52
N SER A 198 -8.61 8.20 6.32
CA SER A 198 -7.80 7.33 7.19
C SER A 198 -7.22 8.07 8.39
N LEU A 199 -7.43 9.39 8.47
CA LEU A 199 -6.97 10.30 9.51
C LEU A 199 -8.17 10.91 10.24
N PRO A 200 -8.94 10.13 11.03
CA PRO A 200 -10.07 10.65 11.77
C PRO A 200 -9.57 11.64 12.84
N MET A 201 -9.89 12.92 12.64
CA MET A 201 -9.53 14.03 13.53
C MET A 201 -10.81 14.64 14.11
N GLU A 202 -10.84 14.80 15.42
CA GLU A 202 -11.93 15.46 16.14
C GLU A 202 -11.52 16.88 16.49
N GLU A 203 -12.44 17.82 16.27
CA GLU A 203 -12.17 19.23 16.52
C GLU A 203 -11.96 19.48 18.03
N PRO A 204 -10.90 20.21 18.43
CA PRO A 204 -10.62 20.46 19.84
C PRO A 204 -11.77 21.24 20.50
N LYS A 205 -12.15 20.85 21.71
CA LYS A 205 -13.25 21.46 22.48
C LYS A 205 -13.01 22.95 22.82
N GLN A 206 -11.76 23.40 22.79
CA GLN A 206 -11.38 24.82 22.90
C GLN A 206 -10.33 25.15 21.83
N MET A 207 -10.63 26.09 20.93
CA MET A 207 -9.66 26.61 19.97
C MET A 207 -8.74 27.63 20.65
N ASN A 208 -7.92 27.20 21.61
CA ASN A 208 -6.87 28.06 22.17
C ASN A 208 -5.62 28.06 21.28
N GLY A 209 -5.82 28.49 20.03
CA GLY A 209 -4.87 29.12 19.11
C GLY A 209 -3.46 28.57 18.84
N LYS A 210 -2.90 27.62 19.60
CA LYS A 210 -1.45 27.34 19.52
C LYS A 210 -1.00 25.90 19.66
N ASN A 211 -1.79 24.96 20.20
CA ASN A 211 -1.31 23.59 20.38
C ASN A 211 -2.22 22.57 19.67
N GLY A 212 -1.67 21.84 18.70
CA GLY A 212 -2.30 20.66 18.11
C GLY A 212 -2.44 19.47 19.07
N ALA A 213 -2.03 19.63 20.33
CA ALA A 213 -2.08 18.63 21.38
C ALA A 213 -3.51 18.21 21.76
N ASP A 214 -4.49 19.10 21.56
CA ASP A 214 -5.89 18.89 21.98
C ASP A 214 -6.80 18.35 20.87
N VAL A 215 -6.24 18.02 19.70
CA VAL A 215 -7.01 17.43 18.59
C VAL A 215 -7.25 15.94 18.88
N GLY A 216 -8.51 15.58 19.07
CA GLY A 216 -8.94 14.20 19.31
C GLY A 216 -8.95 13.33 18.05
N GLY A 217 -9.46 12.11 18.21
CA GLY A 217 -9.50 11.10 17.14
C GLY A 217 -8.21 10.29 16.99
N MET A 218 -8.27 9.26 16.14
CA MET A 218 -7.23 8.22 16.01
C MET A 218 -6.16 8.52 14.94
N TRP A 219 -6.14 9.73 14.39
CA TRP A 219 -5.21 10.13 13.33
C TRP A 219 -3.72 9.96 13.69
N LYS A 220 -3.33 10.23 14.95
CA LYS A 220 -1.94 10.03 15.42
C LYS A 220 -1.52 8.56 15.31
N HIS A 221 -2.42 7.65 15.68
CA HIS A 221 -2.18 6.22 15.56
C HIS A 221 -2.00 5.81 14.10
N SER A 222 -2.90 6.23 13.19
CA SER A 222 -2.78 5.94 11.76
C SER A 222 -1.42 6.38 11.20
N MET A 223 -0.99 7.60 11.53
CA MET A 223 0.29 8.14 11.09
C MET A 223 1.47 7.36 11.67
N LYS A 224 1.43 7.04 12.96
CA LYS A 224 2.51 6.32 13.65
C LYS A 224 2.71 4.93 13.07
N VAL A 225 1.64 4.13 12.96
CA VAL A 225 1.73 2.76 12.43
C VAL A 225 2.22 2.77 10.97
N SER A 226 1.70 3.68 10.15
CA SER A 226 2.13 3.82 8.76
C SER A 226 3.59 4.27 8.63
N TYR A 227 4.05 5.16 9.51
CA TYR A 227 5.45 5.57 9.55
C TYR A 227 6.36 4.43 9.99
N GLU A 228 6.01 3.71 11.06
CA GLU A 228 6.80 2.60 11.58
C GLU A 228 6.90 1.45 10.58
N ALA A 229 5.80 1.10 9.90
CA ALA A 229 5.80 0.11 8.81
C ALA A 229 6.67 0.58 7.62
N THR A 230 6.55 1.84 7.22
CA THR A 230 7.43 2.41 6.18
C THR A 230 8.90 2.36 6.61
N LYS A 231 9.23 2.73 7.84
CA LYS A 231 10.60 2.71 8.36
C LYS A 231 11.19 1.31 8.41
N ALA A 232 10.39 0.32 8.79
CA ALA A 232 10.80 -1.07 8.79
C ALA A 232 11.03 -1.61 7.36
N ALA A 233 10.19 -1.19 6.40
CA ALA A 233 10.32 -1.62 5.00
C ALA A 233 11.52 -1.03 4.27
N PHE A 234 12.00 0.15 4.72
CA PHE A 234 13.11 0.88 4.10
C PHE A 234 14.25 1.18 5.10
N PRO A 235 15.01 0.17 5.58
CA PRO A 235 16.10 0.43 6.50
C PRO A 235 17.16 1.36 5.90
N GLY A 236 17.52 2.41 6.64
CA GLY A 236 18.45 3.45 6.16
C GLY A 236 17.89 4.38 5.07
N GLY A 237 16.61 4.26 4.70
CA GLY A 237 15.94 5.22 3.81
C GLY A 237 15.63 6.55 4.51
N GLU A 238 15.71 7.65 3.77
CA GLU A 238 15.26 8.96 4.25
C GLU A 238 13.75 9.07 4.04
N ILE A 239 12.97 8.86 5.10
CA ILE A 239 11.52 9.04 5.03
C ILE A 239 11.19 10.53 5.09
N ILE A 240 10.52 11.00 4.03
CA ILE A 240 10.06 12.38 3.89
C ILE A 240 8.54 12.36 3.78
N ALA A 241 7.87 13.04 4.71
CA ALA A 241 6.42 13.23 4.66
C ALA A 241 6.06 14.32 3.65
N HIS A 242 5.07 14.05 2.78
CA HIS A 242 4.44 15.07 1.96
C HIS A 242 2.97 15.23 2.36
N ILE A 243 2.56 16.45 2.69
CA ILE A 243 1.19 16.76 3.10
C ILE A 243 0.44 17.38 1.91
N ASP A 244 -0.68 16.78 1.51
CA ASP A 244 -1.64 17.43 0.62
C ASP A 244 -2.30 18.62 1.34
N GLN A 245 -1.80 19.81 1.00
CA GLN A 245 -2.23 21.08 1.58
C GLN A 245 -3.71 21.43 1.35
N LYS A 246 -4.35 20.82 0.35
CA LYS A 246 -5.77 21.08 0.02
C LYS A 246 -6.73 20.13 0.70
N SER A 247 -6.24 19.08 1.33
CA SER A 247 -7.08 18.05 1.96
C SER A 247 -7.48 18.35 3.41
N PHE A 248 -6.91 19.39 4.02
CA PHE A 248 -7.02 19.64 5.45
C PHE A 248 -7.35 21.11 5.78
N LYS A 249 -8.17 21.32 6.80
CA LYS A 249 -8.37 22.64 7.43
C LYS A 249 -7.05 23.13 8.05
N GLY A 250 -6.94 24.44 8.27
CA GLY A 250 -5.73 25.06 8.85
C GLY A 250 -5.30 24.41 10.18
N TRP A 251 -6.26 24.15 11.08
CA TRP A 251 -5.98 23.52 12.37
C TRP A 251 -5.51 22.06 12.24
N GLN A 252 -6.07 21.30 11.28
CA GLN A 252 -5.65 19.93 11.00
C GLN A 252 -4.20 19.91 10.51
N LYS A 253 -3.85 20.82 9.59
CA LYS A 253 -2.48 20.93 9.07
C LYS A 253 -1.47 21.27 10.17
N ASN A 254 -1.83 22.17 11.07
CA ASN A 254 -0.97 22.52 12.19
C ASN A 254 -0.75 21.31 13.10
N ALA A 255 -1.81 20.58 13.45
CA ALA A 255 -1.71 19.39 14.29
C ALA A 255 -0.86 18.29 13.63
N ILE A 256 -1.09 17.99 12.35
CA ILE A 256 -0.30 17.03 11.57
C ILE A 256 1.17 17.44 11.54
N THR A 257 1.46 18.71 11.25
CA THR A 257 2.84 19.22 11.16
C THR A 257 3.55 19.15 12.51
N SER A 258 2.90 19.56 13.59
CA SER A 258 3.44 19.44 14.95
C SER A 258 3.72 17.99 15.33
N TYR A 259 2.81 17.07 15.01
CA TYR A 259 3.01 15.66 15.32
C TYR A 259 4.16 15.02 14.50
N LEU A 260 4.33 15.40 13.23
CA LEU A 260 5.48 14.98 12.43
C LEU A 260 6.80 15.51 13.02
N GLN A 261 6.81 16.75 13.52
CA GLN A 261 7.97 17.32 14.22
C GLN A 261 8.27 16.55 15.52
N GLU A 262 7.26 16.22 16.33
CA GLU A 262 7.43 15.38 17.54
C GLU A 262 8.07 14.02 17.22
N LEU A 263 7.72 13.42 16.08
CA LEU A 263 8.29 12.17 15.60
C LEU A 263 9.64 12.33 14.88
N ASN A 264 10.18 13.54 14.78
CA ASN A 264 11.37 13.89 13.99
C ASN A 264 11.28 13.45 12.52
N ILE A 265 10.09 13.54 11.92
CA ILE A 265 9.85 13.23 10.51
C ILE A 265 9.93 14.51 9.70
N ARG A 266 10.82 14.53 8.69
CA ARG A 266 10.96 15.68 7.77
C ARG A 266 9.68 15.84 6.95
N VAL A 267 9.16 17.07 6.88
CA VAL A 267 8.11 17.45 5.92
C VAL A 267 8.78 18.07 4.70
N GLY A 268 8.59 17.46 3.53
CA GLY A 268 9.16 17.89 2.26
C GLY A 268 8.10 18.44 1.29
N LYS A 269 8.58 19.26 0.36
CA LYS A 269 7.89 19.65 -0.87
C LYS A 269 8.28 18.68 -2.00
N PRO A 270 7.56 18.67 -3.14
CA PRO A 270 7.90 17.77 -4.23
C PRO A 270 9.36 17.79 -4.67
N ASN A 271 10.03 18.94 -4.64
CA ASN A 271 11.43 19.07 -5.06
C ASN A 271 12.44 18.52 -4.06
N ASP A 272 12.05 18.29 -2.80
CA ASP A 272 12.92 17.67 -1.81
C ASP A 272 13.17 16.17 -2.10
N PHE A 273 12.42 15.59 -3.05
CA PHE A 273 12.53 14.20 -3.49
C PHE A 273 13.43 13.99 -4.71
N LEU A 274 14.10 15.05 -5.19
CA LEU A 274 15.10 14.99 -6.26
C LEU A 274 16.51 14.71 -5.73
#